data_AF-A0A6G0UUG8-F1
#
_entry.id   AF-A0A6G0UUG8-F1
#
_cell.length_a   1.000
_cell.length_b   1.000
_cell.length_c   1.000
_cell.angle_alpha   90.00
_cell.angle_beta   90.00
_cell.angle_gamma   90.00
#
_symmetry.space_group_name_H-M   'P 1'
#
loop_
_entity.id
_entity.type
_entity.pdbx_description
1 polymer ?
#
loop_
_entity_poly.entity_id
_entity_poly.type
_entity_poly.pdbx_seq_one_letter_code
_entity_poly.pdbx_strand_id
1 'polypeptide(L)'
;MESPEAIKAKILEFLTLLKENLPQNDPNSIKIDSLLKMKNGLDIYCRIAAQIHHLVNPYYGSVKENLFNIQKLVLLMNPNSWNRFKSWNEAYCEEIDAESKKFIYEIYEKLERDCEMDFQLMKDYMAEFKSLHEQIEGNNGAFTASYHNSGLEKHQRKVEECKRSLYCNVCDQRALVMCCFGAGYCSEICQTKDWILHQARCTREIFVVNCNQQSRIERMQIESTHHETDK
;
A
#
# COMPACT_ATOMS: atom_id res chain seq x y z
N MET A 1 -55.80 40.28 32.65
CA MET A 1 -55.55 39.01 31.93
C MET A 1 -56.14 39.17 30.54
N GLU A 2 -55.42 38.76 29.49
CA GLU A 2 -55.95 38.77 28.12
C GLU A 2 -57.10 37.76 28.00
N SER A 3 -58.09 38.06 27.15
CA SER A 3 -59.20 37.12 26.93
C SER A 3 -58.72 35.87 26.19
N PRO A 4 -59.36 34.71 26.40
CA PRO A 4 -59.06 33.48 25.65
C PRO A 4 -59.06 33.69 24.13
N GLU A 5 -59.94 34.56 23.64
CA GLU A 5 -60.07 34.95 22.23
C GLU A 5 -58.86 35.73 21.74
N ALA A 6 -58.31 36.63 22.56
CA ALA A 6 -57.09 37.39 22.24
C ALA A 6 -55.86 36.47 22.19
N ILE A 7 -55.77 35.50 23.11
CA ILE A 7 -54.69 34.50 23.10
C ILE A 7 -54.79 33.59 21.87
N LYS A 8 -56.01 33.15 21.52
CA LYS A 8 -56.26 32.35 20.31
C LYS A 8 -55.86 33.11 19.04
N ALA A 9 -56.16 34.40 18.95
CA ALA A 9 -55.77 35.23 17.81
C ALA A 9 -54.25 35.31 17.64
N LYS A 10 -53.51 35.54 18.72
CA LYS A 10 -52.03 35.57 18.70
C LYS A 10 -51.40 34.24 18.30
N ILE A 11 -51.98 33.12 18.72
CA ILE A 11 -51.52 31.78 18.33
C ILE A 11 -51.74 31.55 16.82
N LEU A 12 -52.91 31.93 16.30
CA LEU A 12 -53.19 31.82 14.87
C LEU A 12 -52.27 32.69 14.02
N GLU A 13 -51.98 33.91 14.47
CA GLU A 13 -51.00 34.81 13.85
C GLU A 13 -49.60 34.18 13.81
N PHE A 14 -49.12 33.65 14.94
CA PHE A 14 -47.82 32.98 15.02
C PHE A 14 -47.71 31.75 14.11
N LEU A 15 -48.76 30.91 14.05
CA LEU A 15 -48.78 29.75 13.15
C LEU A 15 -48.79 30.12 11.67
N THR A 16 -49.45 31.23 11.35
CA THR A 16 -49.49 31.77 9.98
C THR A 16 -48.11 32.25 9.56
N LEU A 17 -47.43 33.00 10.44
CA LEU A 17 -46.04 33.41 10.23
C LEU A 17 -45.08 32.22 10.10
N LEU A 18 -45.22 31.19 10.95
CA LEU A 18 -44.43 29.96 10.84
C LEU A 18 -44.64 29.25 9.50
N LYS A 19 -45.89 29.17 9.03
CA LYS A 19 -46.22 28.56 7.74
C LYS A 19 -45.58 29.30 6.57
N GLU A 20 -45.61 30.63 6.60
CA GLU A 20 -45.03 31.48 5.54
C GLU A 20 -43.52 31.35 5.44
N ASN A 21 -42.85 31.00 6.55
CA ASN A 21 -41.40 30.87 6.61
C ASN A 21 -40.90 29.43 6.41
N LEU A 22 -41.78 28.44 6.27
CA LEU A 22 -41.41 27.05 6.00
C LEU A 22 -41.37 26.76 4.49
N PRO A 23 -40.40 25.97 4.00
CA PRO A 23 -40.36 25.54 2.60
C PRO A 23 -41.67 24.84 2.21
N GLN A 24 -42.22 25.15 1.03
CA GLN A 24 -43.55 24.64 0.64
C GLN A 24 -43.65 23.11 0.53
N ASN A 25 -42.51 22.41 0.44
CA ASN A 25 -42.44 20.94 0.40
C ASN A 25 -42.07 20.30 1.74
N ASP A 26 -42.01 21.08 2.82
CA ASP A 26 -41.72 20.56 4.15
C ASP A 26 -42.95 19.78 4.67
N PRO A 27 -42.80 18.49 5.06
CA PRO A 27 -43.89 17.68 5.62
C PRO A 27 -44.52 18.29 6.88
N ASN A 28 -43.88 19.27 7.52
CA ASN A 28 -44.40 20.01 8.64
C ASN A 28 -45.35 21.17 8.23
N SER A 29 -45.28 21.67 6.99
CA SER A 29 -46.23 22.64 6.44
C SER A 29 -47.67 22.07 6.38
N ILE A 30 -47.78 20.80 5.97
CA ILE A 30 -49.05 20.04 5.92
C ILE A 30 -49.65 19.85 7.33
N LYS A 31 -48.79 19.72 8.35
CA LYS A 31 -49.22 19.57 9.74
C LYS A 31 -49.75 20.87 10.32
N ILE A 32 -49.18 22.02 9.96
CA ILE A 32 -49.65 23.35 10.38
C ILE A 32 -51.05 23.64 9.84
N ASP A 33 -51.34 23.28 8.58
CA ASP A 33 -52.67 23.45 8.00
C ASP A 33 -53.76 22.63 8.71
N SER A 34 -53.38 21.48 9.28
CA SER A 34 -54.30 20.67 10.07
C SER A 34 -54.55 21.29 11.45
N LEU A 35 -53.55 21.97 12.02
CA LEU A 35 -53.65 22.67 13.30
C LEU A 35 -54.51 23.94 13.21
N LEU A 36 -54.41 24.69 12.10
CA LEU A 36 -55.24 25.89 11.85
C LEU A 36 -56.75 25.59 11.75
N LYS A 37 -57.12 24.36 11.39
CA LYS A 37 -58.53 23.93 11.20
C LYS A 37 -59.20 23.43 12.48
N MET A 38 -58.45 23.21 13.55
CA MET A 38 -59.01 22.70 14.80
C MET A 38 -59.80 23.78 15.54
N LYS A 39 -60.93 23.41 16.15
CA LYS A 39 -61.83 24.35 16.83
C LYS A 39 -61.50 24.54 18.32
N ASN A 40 -60.85 23.55 18.93
CA ASN A 40 -60.53 23.53 20.35
C ASN A 40 -59.11 24.04 20.60
N GLY A 41 -58.99 25.20 21.26
CA GLY A 41 -57.70 25.87 21.47
C GLY A 41 -56.70 25.04 22.28
N LEU A 42 -57.18 24.15 23.15
CA LEU A 42 -56.34 23.32 24.01
C LEU A 42 -55.61 22.21 23.22
N ASP A 43 -56.30 21.56 22.29
CA ASP A 43 -55.73 20.48 21.47
C ASP A 43 -54.73 21.02 20.42
N ILE A 44 -55.02 22.20 19.89
CA ILE A 44 -54.14 22.97 19.01
C ILE A 44 -52.83 23.27 19.76
N TYR A 45 -52.95 23.77 20.99
CA TYR A 45 -51.82 24.17 21.79
C TYR A 45 -50.91 22.98 22.17
N CYS A 46 -51.47 21.88 22.66
CA CYS A 46 -50.67 20.69 23.01
C CYS A 46 -49.94 20.09 21.81
N ARG A 47 -50.55 20.11 20.61
CA ARG A 47 -49.92 19.59 19.39
C ARG A 47 -48.89 20.55 18.80
N ILE A 48 -49.10 21.86 18.92
CA ILE A 48 -48.11 22.87 18.55
C ILE A 48 -46.89 22.79 19.46
N ALA A 49 -47.09 22.68 20.78
CA ALA A 49 -46.00 22.49 21.73
C ALA A 49 -45.18 21.23 21.41
N ALA A 50 -45.84 20.11 21.08
CA ALA A 50 -45.19 18.88 20.66
C ALA A 50 -44.42 19.01 19.33
N GLN A 51 -44.97 19.74 18.35
CA GLN A 51 -44.32 19.92 17.04
C GLN A 51 -43.16 20.94 17.10
N ILE A 52 -43.30 22.02 17.86
CA ILE A 52 -42.21 22.96 18.12
C ILE A 52 -41.07 22.25 18.86
N HIS A 53 -41.37 21.38 19.82
CA HIS A 53 -40.35 20.59 20.50
C HIS A 53 -39.58 19.64 19.55
N HIS A 54 -40.28 19.01 18.60
CA HIS A 54 -39.66 18.19 17.55
C HIS A 54 -38.83 18.99 16.54
N LEU A 55 -39.22 20.24 16.23
CA LEU A 55 -38.54 21.09 15.25
C LEU A 55 -37.30 21.80 15.80
N VAL A 56 -37.19 21.93 17.12
CA VAL A 56 -36.14 22.73 17.79
C VAL A 56 -34.95 21.88 18.25
N ASN A 57 -34.96 20.55 18.03
CA ASN A 57 -33.83 19.69 18.38
C ASN A 57 -33.01 19.30 17.13
N PRO A 58 -31.88 20.00 16.90
CA PRO A 58 -30.59 19.36 17.19
C PRO A 58 -29.58 20.21 17.99
N TYR A 59 -29.91 21.45 18.38
CA TYR A 59 -28.98 22.32 19.12
C TYR A 59 -29.58 22.72 20.47
N TYR A 60 -29.14 22.01 21.51
CA TYR A 60 -29.58 22.03 22.92
C TYR A 60 -29.61 23.41 23.64
N GLY A 61 -29.26 24.51 22.98
CA GLY A 61 -29.19 25.86 23.57
C GLY A 61 -30.53 26.61 23.64
N SER A 62 -31.36 26.56 22.58
CA SER A 62 -32.61 27.34 22.49
C SER A 62 -33.85 26.62 23.02
N VAL A 63 -33.71 25.32 23.33
CA VAL A 63 -34.79 24.44 23.80
C VAL A 63 -35.33 24.91 25.16
N LYS A 64 -34.47 25.32 26.09
CA LYS A 64 -34.88 25.80 27.42
C LYS A 64 -35.72 27.09 27.35
N GLU A 65 -35.38 28.01 26.46
CA GLU A 65 -36.04 29.31 26.35
C GLU A 65 -37.42 29.19 25.67
N ASN A 66 -37.53 28.31 24.67
CA ASN A 66 -38.81 27.97 24.04
C ASN A 66 -39.73 27.17 24.96
N LEU A 67 -39.20 26.20 25.72
CA LEU A 67 -39.95 25.50 26.78
C LEU A 67 -40.44 26.48 27.86
N PHE A 68 -39.62 27.46 28.26
CA PHE A 68 -40.00 28.47 29.24
C PHE A 68 -41.18 29.34 28.75
N ASN A 69 -41.18 29.73 27.48
CA ASN A 69 -42.28 30.50 26.87
C ASN A 69 -43.57 29.67 26.73
N ILE A 70 -43.45 28.39 26.40
CA ILE A 70 -44.58 27.45 26.38
C ILE A 70 -45.13 27.25 27.80
N GLN A 71 -44.26 27.04 28.80
CA GLN A 71 -44.64 26.91 30.20
C GLN A 71 -45.42 28.14 30.69
N LYS A 72 -44.97 29.35 30.33
CA LYS A 72 -45.63 30.61 30.68
C LYS A 72 -47.05 30.74 30.09
N LEU A 73 -47.27 30.18 28.90
CA LEU A 73 -48.57 30.16 28.23
C LEU A 73 -49.51 29.07 28.80
N VAL A 74 -48.99 27.90 29.20
CA VAL A 74 -49.79 26.85 29.88
C VAL A 74 -50.16 27.26 31.31
N LEU A 75 -49.30 28.01 32.01
CA LEU A 75 -49.58 28.58 33.34
C LEU A 75 -50.74 29.58 33.34
N LEU A 76 -51.09 30.16 32.19
CA LEU A 76 -52.28 31.01 32.03
C LEU A 76 -53.58 30.20 31.90
N MET A 77 -53.49 28.87 31.85
CA MET A 77 -54.63 27.97 31.75
C MET A 77 -54.94 27.28 33.08
N ASN A 78 -56.11 26.64 33.16
CA ASN A 78 -56.61 25.92 34.35
C ASN A 78 -55.53 25.02 34.99
N PRO A 79 -55.35 25.03 36.33
CA PRO A 79 -54.37 24.22 37.04
C PRO A 79 -54.39 22.72 36.72
N ASN A 80 -55.56 22.16 36.37
CA ASN A 80 -55.69 20.75 35.98
C ASN A 80 -55.05 20.46 34.61
N SER A 81 -55.01 21.44 33.71
CA SER A 81 -54.34 21.33 32.40
C SER A 81 -52.82 21.39 32.54
N TRP A 82 -52.31 22.17 33.50
CA TRP A 82 -50.87 22.25 33.78
C TRP A 82 -50.31 20.91 34.28
N ASN A 83 -50.95 20.26 35.25
CA ASN A 83 -50.48 18.98 35.79
C ASN A 83 -50.49 17.87 34.71
N ARG A 84 -51.49 17.85 33.83
CA ARG A 84 -51.56 16.90 32.72
C ARG A 84 -50.46 17.16 31.68
N PHE A 85 -50.18 18.43 31.35
CA PHE A 85 -49.09 18.80 30.46
C PHE A 85 -47.72 18.44 31.06
N LYS A 86 -47.49 18.75 32.34
CA LYS A 86 -46.26 18.42 33.05
C LYS A 86 -45.97 16.92 33.04
N SER A 87 -46.97 16.10 33.42
CA SER A 87 -46.82 14.64 33.43
C SER A 87 -46.60 14.06 32.03
N TRP A 88 -47.27 14.59 31.01
CA TRP A 88 -47.03 14.20 29.61
C TRP A 88 -45.62 14.58 29.14
N ASN A 89 -45.16 15.79 29.48
CA ASN A 89 -43.84 16.29 29.10
C ASN A 89 -42.72 15.50 29.78
N GLU A 90 -42.88 15.16 31.05
CA GLU A 90 -41.93 14.30 31.79
C GLU A 90 -41.83 12.91 31.15
N ALA A 91 -42.97 12.24 30.88
CA ALA A 91 -42.99 10.92 30.24
C ALA A 91 -42.39 10.95 28.82
N TYR A 92 -42.70 11.98 28.04
CA TYR A 92 -42.19 12.14 26.68
C TYR A 92 -40.67 12.44 26.66
N CYS A 93 -40.16 13.25 27.59
CA CYS A 93 -38.71 13.46 27.75
C CYS A 93 -37.98 12.16 28.11
N GLU A 94 -38.55 11.34 29.01
CA GLU A 94 -37.97 10.03 29.36
C GLU A 94 -37.94 9.07 28.16
N GLU A 95 -38.99 9.04 27.35
CA GLU A 95 -39.07 8.21 26.14
C GLU A 95 -38.04 8.63 25.08
N ILE A 96 -37.92 9.94 24.81
CA ILE A 96 -36.91 10.49 23.88
C ILE A 96 -35.49 10.23 24.38
N ASP A 97 -35.24 10.35 25.68
CA ASP A 97 -33.95 10.03 26.29
C ASP A 97 -33.63 8.54 26.17
N ALA A 98 -34.61 7.66 26.33
CA ALA A 98 -34.44 6.22 26.17
C ALA A 98 -34.16 5.83 24.71
N GLU A 99 -34.90 6.39 23.75
CA GLU A 99 -34.71 6.14 22.32
C GLU A 99 -33.35 6.68 21.83
N SER A 100 -32.99 7.89 22.25
CA SER A 100 -31.69 8.50 21.93
C SER A 100 -30.54 7.68 22.51
N LYS A 101 -30.65 7.21 23.76
CA LYS A 101 -29.64 6.32 24.38
C LYS A 101 -29.52 5.02 23.59
N LYS A 102 -30.64 4.38 23.24
CA LYS A 102 -30.64 3.15 22.44
C LYS A 102 -29.93 3.34 21.11
N PHE A 103 -30.26 4.39 20.36
CA PHE A 103 -29.61 4.70 19.09
C PHE A 103 -28.10 4.95 19.22
N ILE A 104 -27.69 5.68 20.27
CA ILE A 104 -26.27 5.91 20.58
C ILE A 104 -25.54 4.58 20.84
N TYR A 105 -26.13 3.69 21.64
CA TYR A 105 -25.54 2.36 21.90
C TYR A 105 -25.41 1.53 20.62
N GLU A 106 -26.42 1.52 19.75
CA GLU A 106 -26.36 0.81 18.45
C GLU A 106 -25.23 1.34 17.55
N ILE A 107 -24.99 2.66 17.54
CA ILE A 107 -23.84 3.25 16.82
C ILE A 107 -22.52 2.81 17.45
N TYR A 108 -22.40 2.85 18.78
CA TYR A 108 -21.17 2.44 19.47
C TYR A 108 -20.85 0.97 19.20
N GLU A 109 -21.82 0.06 19.30
CA GLU A 109 -21.62 -1.37 19.01
C GLU A 109 -21.25 -1.62 17.54
N LYS A 110 -21.77 -0.81 16.62
CA LYS A 110 -21.37 -0.89 15.21
C LYS A 110 -19.92 -0.43 15.04
N LEU A 111 -19.56 0.72 15.62
CA LEU A 111 -18.21 1.27 15.54
C LEU A 111 -17.17 0.32 16.16
N GLU A 112 -17.49 -0.31 17.29
CA GLU A 112 -16.61 -1.29 17.94
C GLU A 112 -16.36 -2.51 17.04
N ARG A 113 -17.40 -3.04 16.40
CA ARG A 113 -17.27 -4.14 15.43
C ARG A 113 -16.44 -3.75 14.21
N ASP A 114 -16.67 -2.56 13.66
CA ASP A 114 -15.93 -2.06 12.50
C ASP A 114 -14.44 -1.88 12.86
N CYS A 115 -14.12 -1.35 14.05
CA CYS A 115 -12.75 -1.22 14.53
C CYS A 115 -12.04 -2.57 14.74
N GLU A 116 -12.72 -3.57 15.31
CA GLU A 116 -12.13 -4.90 15.50
C GLU A 116 -11.85 -5.59 14.15
N MET A 117 -12.77 -5.44 13.19
CA MET A 117 -12.60 -5.97 11.83
C MET A 117 -11.40 -5.32 11.12
N ASP A 118 -11.27 -4.00 11.21
CA ASP A 118 -10.12 -3.27 10.63
C ASP A 118 -8.80 -3.69 11.29
N PHE A 119 -8.80 -3.91 12.61
CA PHE A 119 -7.62 -4.37 13.33
C PHE A 119 -7.21 -5.80 12.91
N GLN A 120 -8.18 -6.69 12.70
CA GLN A 120 -7.91 -8.03 12.22
C GLN A 120 -7.39 -8.02 10.77
N LEU A 121 -7.98 -7.22 9.89
CA LEU A 121 -7.51 -7.04 8.53
C LEU A 121 -6.06 -6.52 8.49
N MET A 122 -5.72 -5.57 9.37
CA MET A 122 -4.35 -5.06 9.49
C MET A 122 -3.36 -6.17 9.92
N LYS A 123 -3.74 -7.04 10.86
CA LYS A 123 -2.89 -8.18 11.26
C LYS A 123 -2.64 -9.14 10.08
N ASP A 124 -3.68 -9.43 9.30
CA ASP A 124 -3.57 -10.32 8.15
C ASP A 124 -2.63 -9.74 7.10
N TYR A 125 -2.74 -8.42 6.82
CA TYR A 125 -1.81 -7.72 5.94
C TYR A 125 -0.36 -7.74 6.45
N MET A 126 -0.14 -7.54 7.76
CA MET A 126 1.21 -7.62 8.32
C MET A 126 1.82 -9.02 8.19
N ALA A 127 1.00 -10.07 8.35
CA ALA A 127 1.44 -11.45 8.18
C ALA A 127 1.81 -11.75 6.71
N GLU A 128 0.99 -11.29 5.76
CA GLU A 128 1.26 -11.41 4.32
C GLU A 128 2.54 -10.66 3.93
N PHE A 129 2.69 -9.42 4.39
CA PHE A 129 3.88 -8.61 4.12
C PHE A 129 5.16 -9.27 4.65
N LYS A 130 5.10 -9.83 5.86
CA LYS A 130 6.22 -10.57 6.44
C LYS A 130 6.60 -11.79 5.60
N SER A 131 5.62 -12.59 5.18
CA SER A 131 5.85 -13.75 4.31
C SER A 131 6.46 -13.35 2.96
N LEU A 132 5.98 -12.26 2.36
CA LEU A 132 6.53 -11.73 1.12
C LEU A 132 7.99 -11.26 1.28
N HIS A 133 8.29 -10.60 2.40
CA HIS A 133 9.65 -10.15 2.71
C HIS A 133 10.62 -11.33 2.81
N GLU A 134 10.25 -12.37 3.56
CA GLU A 134 11.03 -13.60 3.71
C GLU A 134 11.28 -14.29 2.35
N GLN A 135 10.28 -14.31 1.46
CA GLN A 135 10.43 -14.84 0.11
C GLN A 135 11.40 -14.03 -0.75
N ILE A 136 11.32 -12.69 -0.69
CA ILE A 136 12.23 -11.80 -1.43
C ILE A 136 13.67 -11.99 -0.95
N GLU A 137 13.90 -12.03 0.36
CA GLU A 137 15.23 -12.25 0.94
C GLU A 137 15.79 -13.63 0.55
N GLY A 138 14.96 -14.69 0.64
CA GLY A 138 15.35 -16.04 0.23
C GLY A 138 15.72 -16.12 -1.26
N ASN A 139 14.90 -15.53 -2.13
CA ASN A 139 15.15 -15.51 -3.58
C ASN A 139 16.41 -14.72 -3.93
N ASN A 140 16.61 -13.56 -3.30
CA ASN A 140 17.82 -12.76 -3.49
C ASN A 140 19.08 -13.49 -3.03
N GLY A 141 19.02 -14.19 -1.89
CA GLY A 141 20.11 -15.04 -1.41
C GLY A 141 20.46 -16.16 -2.40
N ALA A 142 19.45 -16.87 -2.90
CA ALA A 142 19.66 -17.94 -3.87
C ALA A 142 20.20 -17.41 -5.21
N PHE A 143 19.67 -16.29 -5.70
CA PHE A 143 20.11 -15.66 -6.95
C PHE A 143 21.55 -15.18 -6.87
N THR A 144 21.92 -14.48 -5.79
CA THR A 144 23.28 -13.97 -5.60
C THR A 144 24.30 -15.11 -5.48
N ALA A 145 23.96 -16.17 -4.74
CA ALA A 145 24.80 -17.36 -4.65
C ALA A 145 24.99 -18.05 -6.01
N SER A 146 23.90 -18.21 -6.77
CA SER A 146 23.93 -18.80 -8.12
C SER A 146 24.78 -17.96 -9.08
N TYR A 147 24.60 -16.64 -9.08
CA TYR A 147 25.38 -15.73 -9.92
C TYR A 147 26.87 -15.77 -9.57
N HIS A 148 27.21 -15.75 -8.28
CA HIS A 148 28.59 -15.85 -7.80
C HIS A 148 29.23 -17.18 -8.21
N ASN A 149 28.55 -18.31 -7.99
CA ASN A 149 29.04 -19.63 -8.38
C ASN A 149 29.24 -19.76 -9.89
N SER A 150 28.30 -19.25 -10.70
CA SER A 150 28.45 -19.21 -12.15
C SER A 150 29.67 -18.36 -12.58
N GLY A 151 29.91 -17.25 -11.89
CA GLY A 151 31.10 -16.42 -12.07
C GLY A 151 32.39 -17.18 -11.78
N LEU A 152 32.44 -17.88 -10.63
CA LEU A 152 33.58 -18.71 -10.24
C LEU A 152 33.83 -19.86 -11.23
N GLU A 153 32.79 -20.55 -11.69
CA GLU A 153 32.93 -21.62 -12.69
C GLU A 153 33.46 -21.11 -14.03
N LYS A 154 32.99 -19.94 -14.48
CA LYS A 154 33.51 -19.29 -15.70
C LYS A 154 34.98 -18.89 -15.52
N HIS A 155 35.33 -18.34 -14.36
CA HIS A 155 36.71 -17.99 -14.04
C HIS A 155 37.61 -19.23 -14.01
N GLN A 156 37.19 -20.29 -13.33
CA GLN A 156 37.93 -21.54 -13.25
C GLN A 156 38.16 -22.15 -14.63
N ARG A 157 37.14 -22.14 -15.50
CA ARG A 157 37.30 -22.60 -16.90
C ARG A 157 38.37 -21.81 -17.65
N LYS A 158 38.39 -20.48 -17.51
CA LYS A 158 39.43 -19.63 -18.13
C LYS A 158 40.82 -19.94 -17.55
N VAL A 159 40.92 -20.14 -16.24
CA VAL A 159 42.19 -20.51 -15.59
C VAL A 159 42.71 -21.85 -16.14
N GLU A 160 41.85 -22.86 -16.26
CA GLU A 160 42.24 -24.15 -16.83
C GLU A 160 42.61 -24.06 -18.32
N GLU A 161 41.95 -23.21 -19.10
CA GLU A 161 42.34 -22.92 -20.48
C GLU A 161 43.72 -22.25 -20.55
N CYS A 162 43.98 -21.28 -19.65
CA CYS A 162 45.28 -20.63 -19.55
C CYS A 162 46.39 -21.62 -19.16
N LYS A 163 46.16 -22.53 -18.20
CA LYS A 163 47.17 -23.52 -17.81
C LYS A 163 47.58 -24.46 -18.95
N ARG A 164 46.70 -24.68 -19.93
CA ARG A 164 46.94 -25.59 -21.07
C ARG A 164 47.60 -24.90 -22.26
N SER A 165 47.64 -23.57 -22.28
CA SER A 165 48.18 -22.79 -23.39
C SER A 165 49.54 -22.21 -23.03
N LEU A 166 50.43 -22.09 -24.01
CA LEU A 166 51.66 -21.30 -23.86
C LEU A 166 51.34 -19.82 -24.13
N TYR A 167 51.90 -18.93 -23.33
CA TYR A 167 51.71 -17.48 -23.46
C TYR A 167 53.02 -16.76 -23.74
N CYS A 168 52.92 -15.61 -24.39
CA CYS A 168 54.06 -14.78 -24.75
C CYS A 168 54.59 -14.04 -23.52
N ASN A 169 55.87 -14.21 -23.21
CA ASN A 169 56.53 -13.57 -22.07
C ASN A 169 56.62 -12.03 -22.14
N VAL A 170 56.20 -11.43 -23.26
CA VAL A 170 56.27 -9.98 -23.49
C VAL A 170 54.90 -9.30 -23.45
N CYS A 171 53.85 -9.97 -23.94
CA CYS A 171 52.55 -9.33 -24.16
C CYS A 171 51.35 -10.17 -23.72
N ASP A 172 51.56 -11.32 -23.09
CA ASP A 172 50.53 -12.23 -22.56
C ASP A 172 49.50 -12.72 -23.60
N GLN A 173 49.79 -12.56 -24.90
CA GLN A 173 49.03 -13.21 -25.96
C GLN A 173 49.43 -14.68 -26.07
N ARG A 174 48.56 -15.51 -26.66
CA ARG A 174 48.88 -16.92 -26.93
C ARG A 174 50.16 -17.00 -27.76
N ALA A 175 51.14 -17.76 -27.27
CA ALA A 175 52.39 -17.98 -27.97
C ALA A 175 52.17 -18.93 -29.15
N LEU A 176 52.84 -18.64 -30.27
CA LEU A 176 52.85 -19.49 -31.46
C LEU A 176 54.11 -20.35 -31.52
N VAL A 177 55.20 -19.85 -30.92
CA VAL A 177 56.49 -20.51 -30.89
C VAL A 177 57.03 -20.58 -29.47
N MET A 178 57.70 -21.68 -29.14
CA MET A 178 58.42 -21.89 -27.91
C MET A 178 59.93 -21.78 -28.17
N CYS A 179 60.66 -21.04 -27.33
CA CYS A 179 62.12 -21.00 -27.39
C CYS A 179 62.74 -22.10 -26.53
N CYS A 180 62.39 -22.16 -25.24
CA CYS A 180 62.76 -23.22 -24.31
C CYS A 180 61.63 -23.41 -23.26
N PHE A 181 61.79 -24.35 -22.33
CA PHE A 181 60.79 -24.59 -21.28
C PHE A 181 60.51 -23.29 -20.50
N GLY A 182 59.22 -22.90 -20.42
CA GLY A 182 58.80 -21.66 -19.76
C GLY A 182 59.01 -20.36 -20.56
N ALA A 183 59.41 -20.42 -21.83
CA ALA A 183 59.56 -19.24 -22.68
C ALA A 183 58.86 -19.39 -24.04
N GLY A 184 57.69 -18.77 -24.16
CA GLY A 184 56.90 -18.67 -25.39
C GLY A 184 56.84 -17.26 -25.96
N TYR A 185 56.63 -17.15 -27.27
CA TYR A 185 56.44 -15.87 -27.96
C TYR A 185 55.32 -15.95 -29.01
N CYS A 186 54.56 -14.87 -29.17
CA CYS A 186 53.54 -14.76 -30.22
C CYS A 186 54.13 -14.32 -31.57
N SER A 187 55.33 -13.75 -31.57
CA SER A 187 56.03 -13.27 -32.77
C SER A 187 57.54 -13.17 -32.54
N GLU A 188 58.31 -13.15 -33.62
CA GLU A 188 59.76 -12.89 -33.60
C GLU A 188 60.10 -11.50 -33.06
N ILE A 189 59.20 -10.53 -33.26
CA ILE A 189 59.35 -9.17 -32.70
C ILE A 189 59.35 -9.24 -31.17
N CYS A 190 58.41 -9.99 -30.58
CA CYS A 190 58.36 -10.20 -29.13
C CYS A 190 59.57 -10.99 -28.65
N GLN A 191 60.01 -12.02 -29.39
CA GLN A 191 61.20 -12.77 -29.04
C GLN A 191 62.46 -11.89 -29.01
N THR A 192 62.66 -11.08 -30.05
CA THR A 192 63.81 -10.16 -30.16
C THR A 192 63.79 -9.12 -29.04
N LYS A 193 62.60 -8.62 -28.68
CA LYS A 193 62.41 -7.67 -27.59
C LYS A 193 62.77 -8.28 -26.23
N ASP A 194 62.37 -9.51 -25.94
CA ASP A 194 62.75 -10.21 -24.70
C ASP A 194 64.18 -10.73 -24.73
N TRP A 195 64.80 -10.87 -25.91
CA TRP A 195 66.07 -11.56 -26.10
C TRP A 195 67.18 -11.03 -25.20
N ILE A 196 67.23 -9.70 -25.00
CA ILE A 196 68.22 -9.06 -24.12
C ILE A 196 68.20 -9.66 -22.70
N LEU A 197 67.01 -9.96 -22.18
CA LEU A 197 66.80 -10.57 -20.86
C LEU A 197 66.80 -12.09 -20.91
N HIS A 198 66.22 -12.67 -21.96
CA HIS A 198 66.07 -14.11 -22.11
C HIS A 198 67.39 -14.84 -22.38
N GLN A 199 68.30 -14.25 -23.15
CA GLN A 199 69.55 -14.89 -23.57
C GLN A 199 70.41 -15.40 -22.40
N ALA A 200 70.40 -14.69 -21.27
CA ALA A 200 71.20 -15.06 -20.09
C ALA A 200 70.68 -16.32 -19.37
N ARG A 201 69.42 -16.69 -19.63
CA ARG A 201 68.70 -17.82 -18.99
C ARG A 201 68.16 -18.83 -19.99
N CYS A 202 68.49 -18.68 -21.27
CA CYS A 202 68.02 -19.56 -22.32
C CYS A 202 68.67 -20.94 -22.17
N THR A 203 67.86 -21.99 -22.11
CA THR A 203 68.34 -23.38 -22.01
C THR A 203 68.31 -24.12 -23.33
N ARG A 204 67.90 -23.46 -24.41
CA ARG A 204 68.01 -24.03 -25.76
C ARG A 204 69.50 -24.14 -26.08
N GLU A 205 70.02 -25.35 -26.04
CA GLU A 205 71.42 -25.61 -26.42
C GLU A 205 71.68 -24.97 -27.78
N ILE A 206 72.75 -24.19 -27.88
CA ILE A 206 73.34 -23.83 -29.16
C ILE A 206 73.92 -25.13 -29.71
N PHE A 207 73.08 -25.96 -30.33
CA PHE A 207 73.59 -26.91 -31.31
C PHE A 207 74.20 -26.05 -32.40
N VAL A 208 75.52 -25.87 -32.34
CA VAL A 208 76.31 -25.47 -33.50
C VAL A 208 76.10 -26.61 -34.51
N VAL A 209 75.03 -26.51 -35.29
CA VAL A 209 74.79 -27.41 -36.41
C VAL A 209 75.89 -27.06 -37.40
N ASN A 210 76.96 -27.84 -37.34
CA ASN A 210 77.89 -27.95 -38.45
C ASN A 210 77.05 -28.48 -39.62
N CYS A 211 76.72 -27.59 -40.55
CA CYS A 211 75.88 -27.84 -41.71
C CYS A 211 76.49 -28.98 -42.55
N ASN A 212 76.10 -30.23 -42.28
CA ASN A 212 76.34 -31.36 -43.18
C ASN A 212 75.50 -32.63 -42.91
N GLN A 213 74.38 -32.55 -42.18
CA GLN A 213 73.52 -33.72 -41.92
C GLN A 213 72.04 -33.56 -42.33
N GLN A 214 71.70 -32.53 -43.10
CA GLN A 214 70.35 -32.39 -43.69
C GLN A 214 70.02 -33.50 -44.71
N SER A 215 71.02 -34.24 -45.22
CA SER A 215 70.86 -35.19 -46.34
C SER A 215 70.58 -36.65 -45.95
N ARG A 216 70.41 -36.97 -44.66
CA ARG A 216 70.30 -38.37 -44.18
C ARG A 216 68.93 -38.79 -43.67
N ILE A 217 68.06 -37.85 -43.27
CA ILE A 217 66.71 -38.17 -42.75
C ILE A 217 65.67 -38.20 -43.89
N GLU A 218 65.80 -37.36 -44.92
CA GLU A 218 64.87 -37.38 -46.07
C GLU A 218 65.00 -38.64 -46.94
N ARG A 219 66.14 -39.35 -46.91
CA ARG A 219 66.32 -40.60 -47.68
C ARG A 219 65.70 -41.85 -47.03
N MET A 220 65.43 -41.84 -45.72
CA MET A 220 64.82 -43.00 -45.03
C MET A 220 63.29 -43.03 -45.09
N GLN A 221 62.63 -41.93 -45.46
CA GLN A 221 61.16 -41.86 -45.52
C GLN A 221 60.57 -42.11 -46.92
N ILE A 222 61.39 -42.11 -47.98
CA ILE A 222 60.93 -42.39 -49.35
C ILE A 222 60.94 -43.90 -49.66
N GLU A 223 61.82 -44.68 -49.01
CA GLU A 223 61.91 -46.14 -49.23
C GLU A 223 60.87 -46.95 -48.44
N SER A 224 60.24 -46.38 -47.39
CA SER A 224 59.20 -47.08 -46.62
C SER A 224 57.78 -46.91 -47.19
N THR A 225 57.55 -45.99 -48.14
CA THR A 225 56.22 -45.74 -48.73
C THR A 225 55.96 -46.48 -50.05
N HIS A 226 56.90 -47.29 -50.55
CA HIS A 226 56.76 -48.03 -51.81
C HIS A 226 56.66 -49.56 -51.68
N HIS A 227 56.50 -50.12 -50.47
CA HIS A 227 56.41 -51.58 -50.28
C HIS A 227 55.08 -52.12 -49.74
N GLU A 228 54.02 -51.30 -49.65
CA GLU A 228 52.71 -51.72 -49.11
C GLU A 228 51.54 -51.66 -50.10
N THR A 229 51.78 -51.52 -51.41
CA THR A 229 50.68 -51.49 -52.41
C THR A 229 50.74 -52.57 -53.50
N ASP A 230 51.56 -53.62 -53.34
CA ASP A 230 51.50 -54.79 -54.24
C ASP A 230 51.53 -56.10 -53.43
N LYS A 231 50.36 -56.55 -52.96
CA LYS A 231 49.98 -57.96 -52.76
C LYS A 231 48.51 -58.12 -52.36
#